data_AF-D2HGC1-F1
#
_entry.id   AF-D2HGC1-F1
#
_cell.length_a   1.000
_cell.length_b   1.000
_cell.length_c   1.000
_cell.angle_alpha   90.00
_cell.angle_beta   90.00
_cell.angle_gamma   90.00
#
_symmetry.space_group_name_H-M   'P 1'
#
loop_
_entity.id
_entity.type
_entity.pdbx_description
1 polymer ?
#
loop_
_entity_poly.entity_id
_entity_poly.type
_entity_poly.pdbx_seq_one_letter_code
_entity_poly.pdbx_strand_id
1 'polypeptide(L)'
;MEGKWLLCMLLVLGTTVVQAHEGHDDDMIDIEDDLDDVIEEVEDSKSKPDTSAPPSPKVTYKAPVPTGEVYFADSFDRGTLSGWILSKAKKDDTDDEIAKYDGKWEVDEMKETKLPGDKGLVLMSRAKHHAISAKLSKPFLFDTKPLIVQYEVNFQNGIECGGAYVKLLSKTPELNLDQFHDKTPYTIMFGPDKCGEDYKLHFIFRHKNPKTGVYEEKHAKRPDADLKTYFTDKKTHLYTLILNPDNSFEILVDQSVVNSGNLLNDMTPPVNPSREIEDPEDQKPEDWDERPKIPDPDAVKPDDWDEDAPAKIPDEDATKPEGWLDDEPEYVPDPDAEKPEDWDEDMDGEWEAPQIANPKCESAPGCGVWQRPMIDNPNYKGKWKPPMIDNPNYQGIWKPRKIPNPDFFEDLEPFKMTPFSAIGLELWSMTSDIFFDNFIVCGDRRVVDDWANDGWGLKKAADGAAEPGVVGQMIEAAEERPWLWVVYILTVALPVFLVILFCCSGK
;
A
#
# COMPACT_ATOMS: atom_id res chain seq x y z
N MET A 1 -49.76 -18.19 -41.64
CA MET A 1 -48.90 -18.05 -42.83
C MET A 1 -48.26 -16.67 -42.71
N GLU A 2 -46.97 -16.44 -42.50
CA GLU A 2 -45.74 -17.22 -42.38
C GLU A 2 -44.81 -16.34 -41.48
N GLY A 3 -44.18 -16.89 -40.44
CA GLY A 3 -42.71 -16.93 -40.42
C GLY A 3 -42.08 -15.98 -39.40
N LYS A 4 -41.97 -16.42 -38.14
CA LYS A 4 -40.96 -15.91 -37.18
C LYS A 4 -39.60 -16.50 -37.59
N TRP A 5 -38.49 -15.76 -37.46
CA TRP A 5 -37.17 -16.20 -36.96
C TRP A 5 -36.11 -15.05 -37.05
N LEU A 6 -35.34 -14.93 -35.96
CA LEU A 6 -33.95 -14.41 -35.80
C LEU A 6 -33.55 -12.92 -35.86
N LEU A 7 -33.20 -12.43 -34.67
CA LEU A 7 -31.92 -11.78 -34.27
C LEU A 7 -30.87 -11.48 -35.36
N CYS A 8 -30.36 -10.24 -35.36
CA CYS A 8 -28.91 -9.92 -35.40
C CYS A 8 -28.71 -8.41 -35.10
N MET A 9 -28.08 -8.08 -33.96
CA MET A 9 -26.77 -7.40 -33.85
C MET A 9 -26.57 -6.16 -34.74
N LEU A 10 -26.45 -4.98 -34.12
CA LEU A 10 -25.48 -3.92 -34.44
C LEU A 10 -25.63 -2.77 -33.42
N LEU A 11 -24.78 -2.76 -32.39
CA LEU A 11 -24.47 -1.55 -31.63
C LEU A 11 -23.02 -1.69 -31.16
N VAL A 12 -22.11 -1.21 -32.02
CA VAL A 12 -20.69 -1.07 -31.74
C VAL A 12 -20.29 0.35 -32.17
N LEU A 13 -19.66 1.03 -31.21
CA LEU A 13 -18.75 2.19 -31.30
C LEU A 13 -19.33 3.58 -31.59
N GLY A 14 -19.14 4.43 -30.58
CA GLY A 14 -19.23 5.89 -30.64
C GLY A 14 -18.68 6.53 -29.36
N THR A 15 -17.53 6.07 -28.85
CA THR A 15 -16.76 6.80 -27.83
C THR A 15 -15.97 7.91 -28.52
N THR A 16 -16.45 9.14 -28.44
CA THR A 16 -15.64 10.33 -28.73
C THR A 16 -14.97 10.80 -27.45
N VAL A 17 -13.65 10.65 -27.44
CA VAL A 17 -12.72 11.32 -26.54
C VAL A 17 -12.88 12.83 -26.74
N VAL A 18 -13.14 13.57 -25.66
CA VAL A 18 -12.89 15.01 -25.59
C VAL A 18 -11.80 15.20 -24.56
N GLN A 19 -10.67 15.71 -25.02
CA GLN A 19 -9.52 16.13 -24.22
C GLN A 19 -9.14 17.54 -24.70
N ALA A 20 -8.56 18.31 -23.77
CA ALA A 20 -8.12 19.72 -23.81
C ALA A 20 -9.19 20.71 -23.27
N HIS A 21 -8.87 21.65 -22.39
CA HIS A 21 -7.60 22.34 -22.18
C HIS A 21 -7.52 22.91 -20.75
N GLU A 22 -6.32 22.91 -20.15
CA GLU A 22 -5.97 23.65 -18.94
C GLU A 22 -6.06 25.16 -19.17
N GLY A 23 -6.48 25.89 -18.14
CA GLY A 23 -6.40 27.33 -18.01
C GLY A 23 -6.32 27.67 -16.53
N HIS A 24 -5.09 27.87 -16.07
CA HIS A 24 -4.72 28.39 -14.76
C HIS A 24 -4.78 29.92 -14.85
N ASP A 25 -5.46 30.55 -13.90
CA ASP A 25 -5.15 31.90 -13.44
C ASP A 25 -5.51 31.96 -11.95
N ASP A 26 -4.51 32.39 -11.20
CA ASP A 26 -4.48 32.66 -9.77
C ASP A 26 -5.47 33.75 -9.35
N ASP A 27 -5.96 33.66 -8.11
CA ASP A 27 -5.98 34.80 -7.20
C ASP A 27 -6.16 34.30 -5.76
N MET A 28 -5.04 34.31 -5.05
CA MET A 28 -4.89 34.11 -3.61
C MET A 28 -5.15 35.46 -2.91
N ILE A 29 -6.13 35.52 -2.00
CA ILE A 29 -6.14 36.51 -0.92
C ILE A 29 -6.53 35.82 0.39
N ASP A 30 -5.52 35.70 1.26
CA ASP A 30 -5.62 35.44 2.69
C ASP A 30 -6.28 36.62 3.42
N ILE A 31 -7.26 36.33 4.29
CA ILE A 31 -7.49 37.08 5.54
C ILE A 31 -7.96 36.07 6.61
N GLU A 32 -7.08 35.79 7.57
CA GLU A 32 -7.39 35.22 8.88
C GLU A 32 -8.07 36.24 9.81
N ASP A 33 -8.81 35.69 10.77
CA ASP A 33 -9.15 36.20 12.12
C ASP A 33 -10.00 37.47 12.28
N ASP A 34 -11.20 37.29 12.84
CA ASP A 34 -11.45 37.68 14.24
C ASP A 34 -12.74 37.06 14.79
N LEU A 35 -12.57 36.42 15.94
CA LEU A 35 -13.58 35.81 16.80
C LEU A 35 -14.22 36.84 17.75
N ASP A 36 -15.36 36.42 18.32
CA ASP A 36 -16.07 36.93 19.50
C ASP A 36 -17.00 38.15 19.35
N ASP A 37 -18.32 37.96 19.49
CA ASP A 37 -18.96 37.95 20.83
C ASP A 37 -20.52 37.80 20.79
N VAL A 38 -21.04 37.04 21.76
CA VAL A 38 -22.33 37.20 22.49
C VAL A 38 -23.68 36.86 21.81
N ILE A 39 -24.20 35.68 22.20
CA ILE A 39 -25.52 35.38 22.81
C ILE A 39 -26.74 36.27 22.43
N GLU A 40 -27.79 35.68 21.85
CA GLU A 40 -29.13 35.60 22.46
C GLU A 40 -30.12 34.73 21.66
N GLU A 41 -30.98 34.05 22.42
CA GLU A 41 -32.01 33.11 21.99
C GLU A 41 -33.09 33.75 21.13
N VAL A 42 -33.56 33.01 20.11
CA VAL A 42 -34.96 33.11 19.67
C VAL A 42 -35.43 31.76 19.14
N GLU A 43 -36.31 31.12 19.90
CA GLU A 43 -37.21 30.09 19.42
C GLU A 43 -38.04 30.66 18.26
N ASP A 44 -38.08 29.97 17.12
CA ASP A 44 -39.34 29.88 16.40
C ASP A 44 -39.49 28.58 15.61
N SER A 45 -40.69 28.05 15.71
CA SER A 45 -41.10 26.72 15.31
C SER A 45 -41.52 26.70 13.84
N LYS A 46 -41.11 25.69 13.07
CA LYS A 46 -41.95 25.10 12.01
C LYS A 46 -41.38 23.78 11.48
N SER A 47 -42.07 22.71 11.86
CA SER A 47 -41.97 21.37 11.31
C SER A 47 -42.33 21.34 9.81
N LYS A 48 -41.51 20.62 9.03
CA LYS A 48 -41.90 20.06 7.72
C LYS A 48 -41.97 18.53 7.84
N PRO A 49 -42.89 17.87 7.14
CA PRO A 49 -43.18 16.46 7.35
C PRO A 49 -42.14 15.58 6.64
N ASP A 50 -41.56 14.64 7.39
CA ASP A 50 -40.73 13.56 6.89
C ASP A 50 -41.51 12.71 5.88
N THR A 51 -41.00 12.65 4.65
CA THR A 51 -41.42 11.62 3.69
C THR A 51 -40.58 10.39 3.97
N SER A 52 -41.12 9.50 4.80
CA SER A 52 -40.46 8.25 5.20
C SER A 52 -40.25 7.33 3.99
N ALA A 53 -38.99 7.12 3.62
CA ALA A 53 -38.57 5.94 2.90
C ALA A 53 -38.90 4.69 3.76
N PRO A 54 -39.29 3.55 3.17
CA PRO A 54 -39.57 2.34 3.93
C PRO A 54 -38.33 1.93 4.74
N PRO A 55 -38.49 1.54 6.02
CA PRO A 55 -37.37 1.20 6.87
C PRO A 55 -36.64 -0.02 6.29
N SER A 56 -35.34 0.15 6.00
CA SER A 56 -34.43 -0.95 5.74
C SER A 56 -34.54 -1.98 6.87
N PRO A 57 -34.42 -3.29 6.58
CA PRO A 57 -34.49 -4.32 7.60
C PRO A 57 -33.37 -4.09 8.62
N LYS A 58 -33.73 -3.66 9.83
CA LYS A 58 -32.79 -3.48 10.95
C LYS A 58 -32.32 -4.87 11.38
N VAL A 59 -31.11 -5.24 10.97
CA VAL A 59 -30.44 -6.44 11.49
C VAL A 59 -30.14 -6.18 12.96
N THR A 60 -30.74 -6.97 13.85
CA THR A 60 -30.48 -6.86 15.29
C THR A 60 -29.22 -7.65 15.63
N TYR A 61 -28.25 -6.98 16.23
CA TYR A 61 -27.01 -7.62 16.67
C TYR A 61 -27.25 -8.68 17.74
N LYS A 62 -26.50 -9.78 17.64
CA LYS A 62 -26.48 -10.84 18.64
C LYS A 62 -25.04 -11.31 18.79
N ALA A 63 -24.54 -11.27 20.03
CA ALA A 63 -23.25 -11.80 20.40
C ALA A 63 -23.02 -13.22 19.83
N PRO A 64 -21.93 -13.46 19.08
CA PRO A 64 -21.61 -14.79 18.59
C PRO A 64 -21.28 -15.72 19.76
N VAL A 65 -21.72 -16.98 19.68
CA VAL A 65 -21.47 -17.98 20.73
C VAL A 65 -20.76 -19.16 20.09
N PRO A 66 -19.58 -19.58 20.60
CA PRO A 66 -18.85 -20.68 19.99
C PRO A 66 -19.65 -21.98 20.11
N THR A 67 -19.88 -22.64 18.98
CA THR A 67 -20.65 -23.89 18.89
C THR A 67 -19.90 -25.10 19.47
N GLY A 68 -18.57 -25.03 19.57
CA GLY A 68 -17.69 -26.12 19.98
C GLY A 68 -16.55 -25.71 20.91
N GLU A 69 -15.60 -26.62 21.15
CA GLU A 69 -14.42 -26.33 21.97
C GLU A 69 -13.49 -25.33 21.27
N VAL A 70 -13.23 -24.21 21.93
CA VAL A 70 -12.32 -23.15 21.47
C VAL A 70 -11.15 -23.00 22.43
N TYR A 71 -9.98 -22.63 21.90
CA TYR A 71 -8.80 -22.32 22.70
C TYR A 71 -8.84 -20.86 23.18
N PHE A 72 -9.36 -19.98 22.32
CA PHE A 72 -9.60 -18.57 22.60
C PHE A 72 -10.80 -18.10 21.77
N ALA A 73 -11.65 -17.27 22.36
CA ALA A 73 -12.71 -16.56 21.66
C ALA A 73 -12.99 -15.26 22.41
N ASP A 74 -12.98 -14.13 21.72
CA ASP A 74 -13.33 -12.81 22.27
C ASP A 74 -13.99 -11.94 21.20
N SER A 75 -15.20 -11.48 21.50
CA SER A 75 -16.05 -10.61 20.66
C SER A 75 -16.29 -9.24 21.31
N PHE A 76 -15.64 -8.95 22.46
CA PHE A 76 -15.75 -7.67 23.20
C PHE A 76 -17.17 -7.19 23.56
N ASP A 77 -18.19 -8.02 23.41
CA ASP A 77 -19.59 -7.80 23.81
C ASP A 77 -19.77 -7.33 25.26
N ARG A 78 -18.82 -7.67 26.13
CA ARG A 78 -18.82 -7.29 27.55
C ARG A 78 -18.57 -5.79 27.74
N GLY A 79 -18.09 -5.09 26.71
CA GLY A 79 -17.77 -3.66 26.73
C GLY A 79 -16.55 -3.30 27.59
N THR A 80 -15.73 -4.28 27.97
CA THR A 80 -14.55 -4.09 28.82
C THR A 80 -13.36 -4.88 28.29
N LEU A 81 -12.15 -4.39 28.57
CA LEU A 81 -10.88 -5.08 28.29
C LEU A 81 -10.62 -6.28 29.23
N SER A 82 -11.66 -6.93 29.75
CA SER A 82 -11.55 -7.96 30.78
C SER A 82 -10.93 -9.24 30.21
N GLY A 83 -9.67 -9.50 30.56
CA GLY A 83 -8.89 -10.66 30.07
C GLY A 83 -7.68 -10.24 29.23
N TRP A 84 -7.62 -8.97 28.85
CA TRP A 84 -6.49 -8.37 28.16
C TRP A 84 -5.58 -7.63 29.13
N ILE A 85 -4.27 -7.78 28.93
CA ILE A 85 -3.21 -7.23 29.75
C ILE A 85 -2.40 -6.28 28.88
N LEU A 86 -2.36 -5.02 29.29
CA LEU A 86 -1.54 -3.98 28.68
C LEU A 86 -0.09 -4.16 29.10
N SER A 87 0.81 -4.09 28.13
CA SER A 87 2.24 -4.16 28.44
C SER A 87 2.70 -2.90 29.18
N LYS A 88 3.62 -3.10 30.12
CA LYS A 88 4.37 -2.06 30.83
C LYS A 88 5.86 -2.11 30.49
N ALA A 89 6.23 -2.89 29.47
CA ALA A 89 7.61 -3.00 29.02
C ALA A 89 8.13 -1.66 28.48
N LYS A 90 9.44 -1.47 28.61
CA LYS A 90 10.19 -0.42 27.93
C LYS A 90 11.10 -1.09 26.90
N LYS A 91 11.28 -0.44 25.76
CA LYS A 91 12.22 -0.84 24.71
C LYS A 91 13.63 -0.46 25.15
N ASP A 92 14.53 -1.43 25.24
CA ASP A 92 15.86 -1.22 25.82
C ASP A 92 16.84 -0.43 24.91
N ASP A 93 16.50 -0.18 23.63
CA ASP A 93 17.45 0.32 22.61
C ASP A 93 17.10 1.71 22.02
N THR A 94 16.31 2.56 22.69
CA THR A 94 15.97 3.92 22.19
C THR A 94 15.64 4.89 23.33
N ASP A 95 15.75 6.21 23.09
CA ASP A 95 15.46 7.28 24.08
C ASP A 95 14.21 6.99 24.94
N ASP A 96 14.33 7.23 26.25
CA ASP A 96 13.37 6.89 27.32
C ASP A 96 11.93 7.43 27.12
N GLU A 97 11.74 8.36 26.18
CA GLU A 97 10.45 8.95 25.80
C GLU A 97 9.75 8.21 24.65
N ILE A 98 10.47 7.58 23.72
CA ILE A 98 9.93 6.84 22.56
C ILE A 98 9.82 5.33 22.85
N ALA A 99 10.57 4.85 23.83
CA ALA A 99 10.71 3.45 24.18
C ALA A 99 9.51 2.80 24.90
N LYS A 100 8.43 3.52 25.20
CA LYS A 100 7.31 2.97 25.99
C LYS A 100 6.17 2.53 25.09
N TYR A 101 5.59 1.36 25.38
CA TYR A 101 4.29 0.97 24.84
C TYR A 101 3.19 1.80 25.52
N ASP A 102 3.04 3.04 25.10
CA ASP A 102 2.15 4.04 25.71
C ASP A 102 0.87 4.29 24.91
N GLY A 103 0.66 3.51 23.85
CA GLY A 103 -0.54 3.53 23.04
C GLY A 103 -1.79 3.12 23.82
N LYS A 104 -2.87 3.89 23.64
CA LYS A 104 -4.16 3.65 24.32
C LYS A 104 -5.05 2.71 23.52
N TRP A 105 -5.68 1.80 24.26
CA TRP A 105 -6.68 0.86 23.76
C TRP A 105 -8.02 1.13 24.44
N GLU A 106 -9.10 1.15 23.66
CA GLU A 106 -10.46 1.32 24.17
C GLU A 106 -11.37 0.25 23.57
N VAL A 107 -12.48 -0.07 24.25
CA VAL A 107 -13.52 -0.95 23.72
C VAL A 107 -14.71 -0.09 23.37
N ASP A 108 -14.89 0.17 22.09
CA ASP A 108 -15.93 1.06 21.59
C ASP A 108 -16.57 0.50 20.32
N GLU A 109 -17.66 1.12 19.89
CA GLU A 109 -18.33 0.82 18.62
C GLU A 109 -17.57 1.45 17.44
N MET A 110 -17.79 0.94 16.24
CA MET A 110 -17.25 1.57 15.02
C MET A 110 -17.87 2.96 14.81
N LYS A 111 -17.07 3.94 14.37
CA LYS A 111 -17.52 5.33 14.07
C LYS A 111 -18.73 5.35 13.14
N GLU A 112 -18.71 4.50 12.12
CA GLU A 112 -19.81 4.31 11.18
C GLU A 112 -20.49 2.94 11.39
N THR A 113 -20.97 2.67 12.60
CA THR A 113 -21.64 1.39 12.86
C THR A 113 -22.98 1.29 12.11
N LYS A 114 -23.14 0.19 11.36
CA LYS A 114 -24.44 -0.26 10.81
C LYS A 114 -25.13 -1.27 11.73
N LEU A 115 -24.42 -1.77 12.75
CA LEU A 115 -24.90 -2.72 13.74
C LEU A 115 -24.67 -2.17 15.16
N PRO A 116 -25.67 -1.46 15.73
CA PRO A 116 -25.54 -0.91 17.08
C PRO A 116 -25.43 -2.05 18.10
N GLY A 117 -24.45 -1.93 19.01
CA GLY A 117 -24.15 -2.91 20.06
C GLY A 117 -22.96 -3.81 19.78
N ASP A 118 -22.43 -3.84 18.56
CA ASP A 118 -21.17 -4.52 18.23
C ASP A 118 -19.98 -3.65 18.62
N LYS A 119 -19.24 -4.08 19.66
CA LYS A 119 -18.07 -3.37 20.20
C LYS A 119 -16.82 -4.16 19.88
N GLY A 120 -15.73 -3.46 19.65
CA GLY A 120 -14.43 -4.07 19.38
C GLY A 120 -13.31 -3.34 20.09
N LEU A 121 -12.12 -3.92 20.01
CA LEU A 121 -10.90 -3.34 20.53
C LEU A 121 -10.37 -2.30 19.53
N VAL A 122 -10.30 -1.05 19.95
CA VAL A 122 -9.86 0.07 19.09
C VAL A 122 -8.51 0.60 19.54
N LEU A 123 -7.61 0.76 18.57
CA LEU A 123 -6.33 1.43 18.73
C LEU A 123 -6.50 2.94 18.56
N MET A 124 -6.46 3.71 19.64
CA MET A 124 -6.85 5.14 19.62
C MET A 124 -5.68 6.09 19.33
N SER A 125 -4.43 5.70 19.59
CA SER A 125 -3.32 6.65 19.55
C SER A 125 -2.57 6.66 18.21
N ARG A 126 -2.25 7.85 17.71
CA ARG A 126 -1.46 8.05 16.49
C ARG A 126 0.04 8.00 16.78
N ALA A 127 0.83 7.39 15.90
CA ALA A 127 2.30 7.37 15.92
C ALA A 127 2.90 6.81 17.22
N LYS A 128 2.24 5.81 17.82
CA LYS A 128 2.66 5.18 19.07
C LYS A 128 2.78 3.67 18.96
N HIS A 129 3.63 3.10 19.82
CA HIS A 129 3.73 1.66 20.00
C HIS A 129 2.63 1.17 20.94
N HIS A 130 1.90 0.14 20.51
CA HIS A 130 0.81 -0.47 21.24
C HIS A 130 1.14 -1.92 21.52
N ALA A 131 0.98 -2.34 22.78
CA ALA A 131 1.17 -3.73 23.17
C ALA A 131 0.06 -4.17 24.14
N ILE A 132 -0.74 -5.13 23.71
CA ILE A 132 -1.79 -5.74 24.53
C ILE A 132 -1.82 -7.24 24.27
N SER A 133 -2.09 -8.05 25.29
CA SER A 133 -2.10 -9.51 25.14
C SER A 133 -3.15 -10.17 26.02
N ALA A 134 -3.64 -11.33 25.60
CA ALA A 134 -4.60 -12.14 26.32
C ALA A 134 -4.16 -13.59 26.38
N LYS A 135 -4.39 -14.24 27.52
CA LYS A 135 -4.02 -15.64 27.73
C LYS A 135 -5.07 -16.57 27.14
N LEU A 136 -4.63 -17.64 26.49
CA LEU A 136 -5.52 -18.71 26.03
C LEU A 136 -6.14 -19.46 27.21
N SER A 137 -7.34 -20.02 27.00
CA SER A 137 -7.99 -20.90 28.00
C SER A 137 -7.18 -22.19 28.23
N LYS A 138 -6.59 -22.73 27.17
CA LYS A 138 -5.71 -23.90 27.16
C LYS A 138 -4.55 -23.64 26.18
N PRO A 139 -3.30 -24.02 26.50
CA PRO A 139 -2.22 -23.93 25.53
C PRO A 139 -2.50 -24.78 24.29
N PHE A 140 -2.21 -24.24 23.11
CA PHE A 140 -2.34 -24.98 21.86
C PHE A 140 -1.07 -25.76 21.58
N LEU A 141 -1.21 -27.06 21.29
CA LEU A 141 -0.10 -27.97 20.95
C LEU A 141 -0.22 -28.35 19.48
N PHE A 142 0.91 -28.33 18.77
CA PHE A 142 0.97 -28.73 17.36
C PHE A 142 1.21 -30.25 17.27
N ASP A 143 0.13 -31.02 17.31
CA ASP A 143 0.19 -32.48 17.22
C ASP A 143 -0.55 -33.04 15.98
N THR A 144 -1.87 -33.14 16.07
CA THR A 144 -2.77 -33.83 15.14
C THR A 144 -3.92 -32.95 14.69
N LYS A 145 -4.24 -31.89 15.44
CA LYS A 145 -5.30 -30.94 15.09
C LYS A 145 -4.74 -29.79 14.26
N PRO A 146 -5.45 -29.31 13.24
CA PRO A 146 -5.06 -28.08 12.55
C PRO A 146 -5.15 -26.88 13.50
N LEU A 147 -4.40 -25.84 13.20
CA LEU A 147 -4.53 -24.53 13.85
C LEU A 147 -5.36 -23.63 12.95
N ILE A 148 -6.39 -23.01 13.52
CA ILE A 148 -7.19 -21.99 12.86
C ILE A 148 -7.21 -20.74 13.73
N VAL A 149 -6.75 -19.63 13.17
CA VAL A 149 -6.77 -18.31 13.82
C VAL A 149 -7.54 -17.36 12.92
N GLN A 150 -8.55 -16.71 13.48
CA GLN A 150 -9.37 -15.77 12.76
C GLN A 150 -9.66 -14.54 13.61
N TYR A 151 -9.66 -13.37 12.97
CA TYR A 151 -10.06 -12.10 13.57
C TYR A 151 -10.40 -11.08 12.49
N GLU A 152 -11.07 -10.02 12.90
CA GLU A 152 -11.50 -8.93 12.03
C GLU A 152 -10.63 -7.70 12.24
N VAL A 153 -10.38 -6.97 11.15
CA VAL A 153 -9.73 -5.66 11.19
C VAL A 153 -10.49 -4.69 10.31
N ASN A 154 -10.74 -3.49 10.83
CA ASN A 154 -11.21 -2.35 10.06
C ASN A 154 -10.28 -1.14 10.28
N PHE A 155 -9.76 -0.59 9.18
CA PHE A 155 -9.02 0.67 9.19
C PHE A 155 -9.98 1.85 8.97
N GLN A 156 -10.62 2.34 10.04
CA GLN A 156 -11.71 3.30 9.94
C GLN A 156 -11.31 4.62 9.24
N ASN A 157 -10.11 5.12 9.51
CA ASN A 157 -9.59 6.34 8.86
C ASN A 157 -8.78 6.02 7.58
N GLY A 158 -8.66 4.75 7.20
CA GLY A 158 -7.59 4.26 6.32
C GLY A 158 -6.24 4.19 7.04
N ILE A 159 -5.30 3.44 6.46
CA ILE A 159 -3.95 3.26 7.01
C ILE A 159 -2.89 3.72 6.02
N GLU A 160 -1.95 4.55 6.48
CA GLU A 160 -0.81 5.02 5.67
C GLU A 160 0.41 4.11 5.90
N CYS A 161 0.81 3.98 7.16
CA CYS A 161 1.86 3.08 7.58
C CYS A 161 1.57 2.57 9.00
N GLY A 162 1.39 1.26 9.14
CA GLY A 162 1.15 0.57 10.39
C GLY A 162 0.75 -0.90 10.20
N GLY A 163 0.89 -1.66 11.28
CA GLY A 163 0.52 -3.06 11.34
C GLY A 163 -0.82 -3.29 12.04
N ALA A 164 -1.52 -4.36 11.65
CA ALA A 164 -2.69 -4.89 12.35
C ALA A 164 -2.64 -6.43 12.43
N TYR A 165 -1.44 -6.96 12.65
CA TYR A 165 -1.17 -8.39 12.79
C TYR A 165 -1.24 -8.87 14.25
N VAL A 166 -1.60 -10.13 14.42
CA VAL A 166 -1.56 -10.83 15.72
C VAL A 166 -0.27 -11.64 15.86
N LYS A 167 0.25 -11.72 17.08
CA LYS A 167 1.36 -12.60 17.47
C LYS A 167 0.84 -13.67 18.44
N LEU A 168 1.08 -14.93 18.12
CA LEU A 168 0.82 -16.07 19.01
C LEU A 168 2.05 -16.31 19.88
N LEU A 169 1.96 -15.95 21.16
CA LEU A 169 3.10 -15.95 22.09
C LEU A 169 3.46 -17.36 22.55
N SER A 170 4.71 -17.76 22.33
CA SER A 170 5.19 -19.11 22.62
C SER A 170 5.03 -19.43 24.11
N LYS A 171 4.73 -20.69 24.40
CA LYS A 171 4.61 -21.19 25.77
C LYS A 171 6.00 -21.31 26.38
N THR A 172 6.37 -20.32 27.18
CA THR A 172 7.56 -20.35 28.04
C THR A 172 7.13 -20.31 29.51
N PRO A 173 7.91 -20.92 30.42
CA PRO A 173 7.64 -20.82 31.85
C PRO A 173 7.75 -19.37 32.38
N GLU A 174 8.48 -18.52 31.67
CA GLU A 174 8.75 -17.12 31.99
C GLU A 174 7.83 -16.14 31.26
N LEU A 175 6.76 -16.61 30.60
CA LEU A 175 5.86 -15.75 29.83
C LEU A 175 5.13 -14.77 30.77
N ASN A 176 5.63 -13.54 30.84
CA ASN A 176 5.04 -12.44 31.57
C ASN A 176 4.35 -11.47 30.60
N LEU A 177 3.02 -11.47 30.61
CA LEU A 177 2.20 -10.66 29.71
C LEU A 177 2.30 -9.15 30.03
N ASP A 178 2.62 -8.79 31.28
CA ASP A 178 2.87 -7.39 31.67
C ASP A 178 4.18 -6.85 31.05
N GLN A 179 5.08 -7.72 30.61
CA GLN A 179 6.36 -7.35 29.99
C GLN A 179 6.39 -7.75 28.51
N PHE A 180 5.27 -7.67 27.81
CA PHE A 180 5.20 -8.00 26.40
C PHE A 180 5.88 -6.92 25.52
N HIS A 181 6.82 -7.34 24.68
CA HIS A 181 7.61 -6.44 23.83
C HIS A 181 8.02 -7.10 22.51
N ASP A 182 8.70 -6.33 21.65
CA ASP A 182 9.20 -6.71 20.32
C ASP A 182 9.99 -8.03 20.27
N LYS A 183 10.91 -8.28 21.21
CA LYS A 183 11.73 -9.51 21.26
C LYS A 183 11.06 -10.66 22.03
N THR A 184 9.82 -10.49 22.49
CA THR A 184 9.10 -11.57 23.18
C THR A 184 8.94 -12.77 22.24
N PRO A 185 9.30 -14.00 22.67
CA PRO A 185 9.24 -15.16 21.81
C PRO A 185 7.79 -15.48 21.41
N TYR A 186 7.54 -15.41 20.11
CA TYR A 186 6.29 -15.84 19.49
C TYR A 186 6.52 -17.08 18.62
N THR A 187 5.44 -17.82 18.34
CA THR A 187 5.44 -18.99 17.46
C THR A 187 5.02 -18.58 16.06
N ILE A 188 3.91 -17.86 15.93
CA ILE A 188 3.34 -17.40 14.65
C ILE A 188 3.01 -15.92 14.74
N MET A 189 3.30 -15.16 13.69
CA MET A 189 2.79 -13.83 13.44
C MET A 189 1.93 -13.88 12.18
N PHE A 190 0.69 -13.38 12.28
CA PHE A 190 -0.28 -13.45 11.20
C PHE A 190 -1.09 -12.15 11.11
N GLY A 191 -1.23 -11.59 9.92
CA GLY A 191 -2.18 -10.50 9.68
C GLY A 191 -1.72 -9.38 8.74
N PRO A 192 -2.60 -8.41 8.48
CA PRO A 192 -2.33 -7.31 7.56
C PRO A 192 -1.29 -6.32 8.12
N ASP A 193 -0.44 -5.83 7.25
CA ASP A 193 0.56 -4.80 7.52
C ASP A 193 0.74 -3.95 6.27
N LYS A 194 0.78 -2.63 6.44
CA LYS A 194 0.95 -1.70 5.33
C LYS A 194 1.97 -0.66 5.71
N CYS A 195 2.88 -0.34 4.81
CA CYS A 195 3.63 0.91 4.89
C CYS A 195 3.85 1.53 3.52
N GLY A 196 3.28 2.72 3.30
CA GLY A 196 3.31 3.38 1.99
C GLY A 196 2.52 2.57 0.95
N GLU A 197 3.19 2.15 -0.12
CA GLU A 197 2.60 1.31 -1.17
C GLU A 197 2.84 -0.19 -0.97
N ASP A 198 3.51 -0.59 0.11
CA ASP A 198 3.78 -2.00 0.40
C ASP A 198 2.63 -2.58 1.24
N TYR A 199 1.73 -3.33 0.58
CA TYR A 199 0.61 -4.04 1.19
C TYR A 199 1.03 -5.49 1.44
N LYS A 200 1.09 -5.90 2.72
CA LYS A 200 1.50 -7.25 3.10
C LYS A 200 0.45 -7.91 3.96
N LEU A 201 0.35 -9.22 3.80
CA LEU A 201 -0.34 -10.11 4.72
C LEU A 201 0.72 -11.05 5.28
N HIS A 202 1.18 -10.76 6.50
CA HIS A 202 2.22 -11.55 7.13
C HIS A 202 1.66 -12.91 7.49
N PHE A 203 2.41 -13.95 7.15
CA PHE A 203 2.35 -15.23 7.81
C PHE A 203 3.78 -15.68 8.05
N ILE A 204 4.21 -15.55 9.30
CA ILE A 204 5.57 -15.82 9.73
C ILE A 204 5.48 -16.84 10.84
N PHE A 205 6.30 -17.89 10.78
CA PHE A 205 6.47 -18.79 11.92
C PHE A 205 7.94 -18.92 12.27
N ARG A 206 8.20 -19.14 13.56
CA ARG A 206 9.56 -19.31 14.10
C ARG A 206 9.90 -20.78 14.14
N HIS A 207 10.82 -21.17 13.25
CA HIS A 207 11.32 -22.52 13.18
C HIS A 207 12.57 -22.67 14.04
N LYS A 208 12.60 -23.71 14.88
CA LYS A 208 13.77 -24.02 15.69
C LYS A 208 14.70 -24.94 14.91
N ASN A 209 15.90 -24.47 14.60
CA ASN A 209 16.90 -25.31 13.96
C ASN A 209 17.22 -26.52 14.86
N PRO A 210 17.06 -27.77 14.37
CA PRO A 210 17.24 -28.97 15.18
C PRO A 210 18.70 -29.24 15.55
N LYS A 211 19.67 -28.69 14.80
CA LYS A 211 21.11 -28.83 15.08
C LYS A 211 21.61 -27.75 16.03
N THR A 212 21.36 -26.48 15.71
CA THR A 212 21.92 -25.34 16.46
C THR A 212 21.03 -24.89 17.61
N GLY A 213 19.74 -25.23 17.59
CA GLY A 213 18.75 -24.79 18.57
C GLY A 213 18.32 -23.33 18.42
N VAL A 214 18.86 -22.61 17.43
CA VAL A 214 18.54 -21.21 17.14
C VAL A 214 17.17 -21.13 16.46
N TYR A 215 16.37 -20.13 16.82
CA TYR A 215 15.10 -19.84 16.15
C TYR A 215 15.33 -18.92 14.96
N GLU A 216 14.78 -19.28 13.82
CA GLU A 216 14.79 -18.49 12.60
C GLU A 216 13.36 -18.19 12.16
N GLU A 217 13.11 -16.96 11.72
CA GLU A 217 11.82 -16.54 11.19
C GLU A 217 11.68 -16.95 9.72
N LYS A 218 10.60 -17.65 9.41
CA LYS A 218 10.29 -18.14 8.07
C LYS A 218 9.04 -17.41 7.59
N HIS A 219 9.17 -16.66 6.50
CA HIS A 219 8.09 -15.85 5.94
C HIS A 219 7.42 -16.57 4.79
N ALA A 220 6.09 -16.60 4.79
CA ALA A 220 5.33 -17.07 3.64
C ALA A 220 5.56 -16.15 2.45
N LYS A 221 5.60 -16.74 1.25
CA LYS A 221 5.60 -15.97 0.00
C LYS A 221 4.35 -15.08 -0.07
N ARG A 222 4.51 -13.91 -0.70
CA ARG A 222 3.41 -12.96 -0.89
C ARG A 222 2.30 -13.60 -1.72
N PRO A 223 1.01 -13.33 -1.42
CA PRO A 223 -0.09 -13.77 -2.27
C PRO A 223 -0.04 -13.08 -3.64
N ASP A 224 -0.54 -13.75 -4.67
CA ASP A 224 -0.72 -13.17 -6.01
C ASP A 224 -1.94 -12.24 -6.10
N ALA A 225 -2.83 -12.27 -5.09
CA ALA A 225 -4.02 -11.44 -5.03
C ALA A 225 -3.69 -9.97 -4.70
N ASP A 226 -4.42 -9.04 -5.31
CA ASP A 226 -4.33 -7.63 -4.96
C ASP A 226 -4.95 -7.37 -3.58
N LEU A 227 -4.12 -6.98 -2.63
CA LEU A 227 -4.53 -6.72 -1.25
C LEU A 227 -4.97 -5.27 -1.04
N LYS A 228 -4.76 -4.36 -2.00
CA LYS A 228 -4.91 -2.91 -1.81
C LYS A 228 -6.28 -2.51 -1.29
N THR A 229 -7.33 -3.13 -1.83
CA THR A 229 -8.73 -2.80 -1.50
C THR A 229 -9.00 -2.94 -0.01
N TYR A 230 -8.48 -4.00 0.63
CA TYR A 230 -8.72 -4.33 2.03
C TYR A 230 -8.14 -3.33 3.04
N PHE A 231 -7.25 -2.43 2.59
CA PHE A 231 -6.64 -1.40 3.43
C PHE A 231 -7.21 0.00 3.16
N THR A 232 -7.96 0.18 2.06
CA THR A 232 -8.39 1.50 1.58
C THR A 232 -9.88 1.72 1.59
N ASP A 233 -10.70 0.66 1.56
CA ASP A 233 -12.15 0.77 1.47
C ASP A 233 -12.85 1.13 2.79
N LYS A 234 -12.10 1.19 3.90
CA LYS A 234 -12.58 1.51 5.27
C LYS A 234 -13.65 0.54 5.79
N LYS A 235 -13.70 -0.67 5.22
CA LYS A 235 -14.65 -1.72 5.65
C LYS A 235 -13.98 -2.72 6.57
N THR A 236 -14.80 -3.53 7.22
CA THR A 236 -14.35 -4.60 8.11
C THR A 236 -14.04 -5.85 7.33
N HIS A 237 -12.78 -6.28 7.35
CA HIS A 237 -12.32 -7.49 6.69
C HIS A 237 -11.98 -8.58 7.68
N LEU A 238 -12.30 -9.81 7.31
CA LEU A 238 -12.07 -11.01 8.10
C LEU A 238 -10.80 -11.71 7.63
N TYR A 239 -9.81 -11.86 8.52
CA TYR A 239 -8.55 -12.55 8.23
C TYR A 239 -8.54 -13.91 8.91
N THR A 240 -8.34 -14.97 8.13
CA THR A 240 -8.31 -16.36 8.63
C THR A 240 -7.03 -17.05 8.17
N LEU A 241 -6.29 -17.62 9.12
CA LEU A 241 -5.17 -18.52 8.87
C LEU A 241 -5.60 -19.93 9.23
N ILE A 242 -5.42 -20.87 8.31
CA ILE A 242 -5.51 -22.30 8.55
C ILE A 242 -4.13 -22.90 8.33
N LEU A 243 -3.67 -23.65 9.32
CA LEU A 243 -2.47 -24.45 9.22
C LEU A 243 -2.79 -25.89 9.54
N ASN A 244 -2.62 -26.76 8.55
CA ASN A 244 -2.92 -28.18 8.66
C ASN A 244 -1.69 -28.99 9.10
N PRO A 245 -1.90 -30.16 9.75
CA PRO A 245 -0.80 -31.02 10.17
C PRO A 245 0.05 -31.62 9.03
N ASP A 246 -0.45 -31.55 7.79
CA ASP A 246 0.27 -31.99 6.58
C ASP A 246 1.26 -30.93 6.04
N ASN A 247 1.52 -29.88 6.82
CA ASN A 247 2.32 -28.71 6.47
C ASN A 247 1.68 -27.82 5.38
N SER A 248 0.44 -28.06 4.98
CA SER A 248 -0.31 -27.13 4.12
C SER A 248 -0.85 -25.96 4.94
N PHE A 249 -0.86 -24.77 4.35
CA PHE A 249 -1.51 -23.60 4.93
C PHE A 249 -2.40 -22.92 3.89
N GLU A 250 -3.45 -22.30 4.40
CA GLU A 250 -4.37 -21.49 3.62
C GLU A 250 -4.64 -20.20 4.38
N ILE A 251 -4.62 -19.08 3.66
CA ILE A 251 -4.97 -17.78 4.18
C ILE A 251 -6.20 -17.30 3.44
N LEU A 252 -7.27 -17.05 4.18
CA LEU A 252 -8.52 -16.55 3.66
C LEU A 252 -8.72 -15.12 4.14
N VAL A 253 -9.14 -14.26 3.22
CA VAL A 253 -9.64 -12.92 3.52
C VAL A 253 -11.09 -12.89 3.07
N ASP A 254 -12.01 -12.51 3.94
CA ASP A 254 -13.45 -12.44 3.67
C ASP A 254 -14.03 -13.78 3.15
N GLN A 255 -13.56 -14.89 3.75
CA GLN A 255 -13.86 -16.28 3.35
C GLN A 255 -13.36 -16.68 1.94
N SER A 256 -12.60 -15.83 1.27
CA SER A 256 -11.97 -16.12 -0.03
C SER A 256 -10.50 -16.47 0.16
N VAL A 257 -10.02 -17.56 -0.46
CA VAL A 257 -8.61 -17.97 -0.36
C VAL A 257 -7.73 -16.99 -1.15
N VAL A 258 -6.89 -16.23 -0.46
CA VAL A 258 -5.94 -15.28 -1.08
C VAL A 258 -4.53 -15.85 -1.19
N ASN A 259 -4.18 -16.79 -0.32
CA ASN A 259 -2.89 -17.46 -0.34
C ASN A 259 -3.06 -18.92 0.08
N SER A 260 -2.29 -19.81 -0.53
CA SER A 260 -2.22 -21.22 -0.16
C SER A 260 -0.85 -21.77 -0.51
N GLY A 261 -0.31 -22.65 0.32
CA GLY A 261 1.00 -23.23 0.05
C GLY A 261 1.39 -24.30 1.04
N ASN A 262 2.67 -24.66 1.02
CA ASN A 262 3.24 -25.62 1.97
C ASN A 262 4.42 -25.00 2.73
N LEU A 263 4.52 -25.27 4.04
CA LEU A 263 5.61 -24.76 4.90
C LEU A 263 7.01 -25.11 4.37
N LEU A 264 7.17 -26.21 3.63
CA LEU A 264 8.48 -26.66 3.14
C LEU A 264 8.94 -25.89 1.89
N ASN A 265 8.02 -25.51 1.01
CA ASN A 265 8.34 -25.01 -0.34
C ASN A 265 8.03 -23.52 -0.51
N ASP A 266 7.08 -23.00 0.25
CA ASP A 266 6.51 -21.66 0.08
C ASP A 266 6.92 -20.67 1.17
N MET A 267 8.06 -20.97 1.81
CA MET A 267 8.66 -20.16 2.85
C MET A 267 10.02 -19.60 2.41
N THR A 268 10.27 -18.35 2.78
CA THR A 268 11.52 -17.64 2.56
C THR A 268 12.02 -17.09 3.91
N PRO A 269 13.23 -17.47 4.36
CA PRO A 269 14.10 -18.52 3.84
C PRO A 269 13.45 -19.90 3.88
N PRO A 270 13.92 -20.90 3.10
CA PRO A 270 13.38 -22.26 3.16
C PRO A 270 13.62 -22.86 4.54
N VAL A 271 12.72 -23.74 4.99
CA VAL A 271 12.84 -24.43 6.29
C VAL A 271 14.08 -25.32 6.29
N ASN A 272 14.23 -26.13 5.24
CA ASN A 272 15.39 -26.98 5.05
C ASN A 272 16.45 -26.19 4.28
N PRO A 273 17.64 -25.95 4.87
CA PRO A 273 18.72 -25.28 4.18
C PRO A 273 19.18 -26.11 2.96
N SER A 274 19.81 -25.46 1.99
CA SER A 274 20.36 -26.16 0.82
C SER A 274 21.42 -27.18 1.26
N ARG A 275 21.45 -28.33 0.58
CA ARG A 275 22.46 -29.38 0.79
C ARG A 275 23.88 -28.90 0.47
N GLU A 276 23.97 -27.94 -0.44
CA GLU A 276 25.22 -27.35 -0.89
C GLU A 276 25.15 -25.83 -0.71
N ILE A 277 26.27 -25.24 -0.29
CA ILE A 277 26.47 -23.79 -0.22
C ILE A 277 27.65 -23.41 -1.11
N GLU A 278 27.68 -22.17 -1.56
CA GLU A 278 28.85 -21.62 -2.23
C GLU A 278 29.99 -21.50 -1.21
N ASP A 279 31.19 -21.91 -1.61
CA ASP A 279 32.39 -21.86 -0.77
C ASP A 279 32.80 -20.40 -0.56
N PRO A 280 32.71 -19.86 0.68
CA PRO A 280 33.05 -18.47 0.95
C PRO A 280 34.56 -18.20 0.79
N GLU A 281 35.39 -19.24 0.82
CA GLU A 281 36.84 -19.13 0.65
C GLU A 281 37.27 -19.24 -0.81
N ASP A 282 36.34 -19.59 -1.73
CA ASP A 282 36.65 -19.63 -3.15
C ASP A 282 36.57 -18.22 -3.74
N GLN A 283 37.63 -17.83 -4.44
CA GLN A 283 37.73 -16.50 -5.04
C GLN A 283 37.86 -16.62 -6.55
N LYS A 284 37.30 -15.64 -7.23
CA LYS A 284 37.40 -15.53 -8.69
C LYS A 284 38.88 -15.44 -9.09
N PRO A 285 39.38 -16.35 -9.94
CA PRO A 285 40.72 -16.24 -10.49
C PRO A 285 40.89 -14.96 -11.33
N GLU A 286 42.06 -14.33 -11.26
CA GLU A 286 42.35 -13.10 -12.03
C GLU A 286 42.34 -13.32 -13.55
N ASP A 287 42.61 -14.55 -13.99
CA ASP A 287 42.61 -14.96 -15.40
C ASP A 287 41.20 -15.30 -15.94
N TRP A 288 40.17 -15.25 -15.10
CA TRP A 288 38.80 -15.56 -15.51
C TRP A 288 38.12 -14.39 -16.21
N ASP A 289 37.99 -14.47 -17.54
CA ASP A 289 37.34 -13.45 -18.34
C ASP A 289 35.82 -13.66 -18.45
N GLU A 290 35.07 -12.77 -17.81
CA GLU A 290 33.59 -12.76 -17.83
C GLU A 290 33.03 -11.84 -18.91
N ARG A 291 33.88 -11.16 -19.68
CA ARG A 291 33.41 -10.23 -20.71
C ARG A 291 32.97 -11.06 -21.92
N PRO A 292 31.68 -11.07 -22.27
CA PRO A 292 31.19 -11.82 -23.43
C PRO A 292 31.72 -11.23 -24.73
N LYS A 293 31.94 -9.91 -24.76
CA LYS A 293 32.44 -9.19 -25.93
C LYS A 293 33.62 -8.31 -25.55
N ILE A 294 34.62 -8.27 -26.42
CA ILE A 294 35.79 -7.41 -26.31
C ILE A 294 35.89 -6.52 -27.56
N PRO A 295 36.49 -5.33 -27.45
CA PRO A 295 36.82 -4.54 -28.62
C PRO A 295 37.75 -5.35 -29.53
N ASP A 296 37.48 -5.34 -30.83
CA ASP A 296 38.30 -6.01 -31.83
C ASP A 296 39.74 -5.47 -31.78
N PRO A 297 40.73 -6.29 -31.42
CA PRO A 297 42.12 -5.84 -31.33
C PRO A 297 42.73 -5.57 -32.72
N ASP A 298 42.16 -6.11 -33.79
CA ASP A 298 42.63 -5.92 -35.16
C ASP A 298 41.98 -4.71 -35.84
N ALA A 299 40.92 -4.14 -35.24
CA ALA A 299 40.31 -2.93 -35.74
C ALA A 299 41.21 -1.73 -35.44
N VAL A 300 41.60 -1.03 -36.51
CA VAL A 300 42.36 0.22 -36.43
C VAL A 300 41.44 1.38 -36.81
N LYS A 301 41.60 2.51 -36.10
CA LYS A 301 40.94 3.76 -36.43
C LYS A 301 41.20 4.12 -37.90
N PRO A 302 40.16 4.31 -38.72
CA PRO A 302 40.32 4.77 -40.10
C PRO A 302 40.97 6.16 -40.18
N ASP A 303 41.80 6.38 -41.19
CA ASP A 303 42.48 7.68 -41.41
C ASP A 303 41.50 8.83 -41.72
N ASP A 304 40.28 8.52 -42.18
CA ASP A 304 39.20 9.48 -42.47
C ASP A 304 38.32 9.82 -41.25
N TRP A 305 38.72 9.37 -40.07
CA TRP A 305 38.01 9.61 -38.81
C TRP A 305 38.74 10.67 -37.97
N ASP A 306 38.35 11.93 -38.15
CA ASP A 306 38.83 13.04 -37.33
C ASP A 306 38.09 13.07 -35.98
N GLU A 307 38.83 12.89 -34.88
CA GLU A 307 38.27 12.93 -33.52
C GLU A 307 38.34 14.31 -32.88
N ASP A 308 39.16 15.20 -33.44
CA ASP A 308 39.35 16.57 -32.97
C ASP A 308 38.37 17.54 -33.66
N ALA A 309 37.66 17.07 -34.69
CA ALA A 309 36.55 17.79 -35.29
C ALA A 309 35.51 18.16 -34.21
N PRO A 310 35.13 19.44 -34.08
CA PRO A 310 34.10 19.84 -33.13
C PRO A 310 32.72 19.37 -33.64
N ALA A 311 31.83 19.03 -32.70
CA ALA A 311 30.46 18.61 -33.02
C ALA A 311 29.66 19.73 -33.72
N LYS A 312 29.98 20.98 -33.40
CA LYS A 312 29.35 22.15 -33.98
C LYS A 312 30.39 23.09 -34.56
N ILE A 313 30.07 23.69 -35.70
CA ILE A 313 30.86 24.73 -36.36
C ILE A 313 30.01 25.99 -36.52
N PRO A 314 30.61 27.19 -36.53
CA PRO A 314 29.86 28.41 -36.83
C PRO A 314 29.23 28.33 -38.21
N ASP A 315 27.99 28.80 -38.33
CA ASP A 315 27.32 28.95 -39.61
C ASP A 315 27.90 30.17 -40.36
N GLU A 316 28.61 29.91 -41.44
CA GLU A 316 29.19 30.93 -42.31
C GLU A 316 28.12 31.64 -43.16
N ASP A 317 27.00 30.95 -43.44
CA ASP A 317 25.88 31.50 -44.21
C ASP A 317 24.95 32.37 -43.35
N ALA A 318 25.03 32.23 -42.02
CA ALA A 318 24.29 33.09 -41.10
C ALA A 318 24.87 34.51 -41.10
N THR A 319 24.05 35.47 -41.55
CA THR A 319 24.34 36.89 -41.45
C THR A 319 23.68 37.50 -40.23
N LYS A 320 24.41 38.36 -39.53
CA LYS A 320 23.89 39.12 -38.40
C LYS A 320 22.66 39.95 -38.81
N PRO A 321 21.53 39.89 -38.08
CA PRO A 321 20.35 40.69 -38.38
C PRO A 321 20.63 42.21 -38.36
N GLU A 322 20.00 42.94 -39.29
CA GLU A 322 20.06 44.41 -39.28
C GLU A 322 19.30 44.96 -38.06
N GLY A 323 19.96 45.80 -37.25
CA GLY A 323 19.39 46.39 -36.03
C GLY A 323 19.81 45.75 -34.70
N TRP A 324 20.74 44.78 -34.72
CA TRP A 324 21.33 44.20 -33.51
C TRP A 324 22.13 45.24 -32.70
N LEU A 325 21.90 45.29 -31.39
CA LEU A 325 22.53 46.26 -30.48
C LEU A 325 23.79 45.66 -29.84
N ASP A 326 24.97 45.87 -30.44
CA ASP A 326 26.24 45.31 -29.92
C ASP A 326 26.71 45.93 -28.61
N ASP A 327 26.41 47.21 -28.41
CA ASP A 327 26.93 48.01 -27.30
C ASP A 327 26.07 47.90 -26.03
N GLU A 328 24.89 47.29 -26.13
CA GLU A 328 23.98 47.09 -25.00
C GLU A 328 24.04 45.63 -24.55
N PRO A 329 24.27 45.35 -23.25
CA PRO A 329 24.30 43.97 -22.76
C PRO A 329 22.90 43.36 -22.82
N GLU A 330 22.85 42.04 -23.04
CA GLU A 330 21.60 41.26 -23.09
C GLU A 330 20.88 41.28 -21.74
N TYR A 331 21.65 41.30 -20.65
CA TYR A 331 21.14 41.40 -19.30
C TYR A 331 21.72 42.62 -18.58
N VAL A 332 20.89 43.26 -17.74
CA VAL A 332 21.27 44.36 -16.86
C VAL A 332 20.92 43.97 -15.42
N PRO A 333 21.68 44.42 -14.41
CA PRO A 333 21.30 44.20 -13.02
C PRO A 333 19.94 44.86 -12.75
N ASP A 334 19.08 44.15 -12.04
CA ASP A 334 17.77 44.64 -11.64
C ASP A 334 17.92 45.91 -10.76
N PRO A 335 17.39 47.07 -11.19
CA PRO A 335 17.50 48.30 -10.42
C PRO A 335 16.67 48.29 -9.13
N ASP A 336 15.68 47.40 -9.02
CA ASP A 336 14.77 47.30 -7.87
C ASP A 336 15.18 46.18 -6.90
N ALA A 337 16.24 45.42 -7.21
CA ALA A 337 16.76 44.41 -6.31
C ALA A 337 17.62 45.03 -5.20
N GLU A 338 17.20 44.84 -3.95
CA GLU A 338 17.96 45.23 -2.77
C GLU A 338 18.64 44.00 -2.15
N LYS A 339 19.84 44.20 -1.60
CA LYS A 339 20.57 43.17 -0.88
C LYS A 339 19.76 42.73 0.37
N PRO A 340 19.50 41.43 0.56
CA PRO A 340 18.83 40.94 1.76
C PRO A 340 19.60 41.30 3.04
N GLU A 341 18.89 41.67 4.11
CA GLU A 341 19.51 42.05 5.40
C GLU A 341 20.28 40.89 6.06
N ASP A 342 19.90 39.64 5.76
CA ASP A 342 20.52 38.41 6.28
C ASP A 342 21.68 37.90 5.40
N TRP A 343 22.10 38.66 4.38
CA TRP A 343 23.21 38.26 3.50
C TRP A 343 24.57 38.59 4.14
N ASP A 344 25.35 37.56 4.44
CA ASP A 344 26.69 37.69 5.03
C ASP A 344 27.76 37.55 3.95
N GLU A 345 28.50 38.62 3.64
CA GLU A 345 29.51 38.59 2.58
C GLU A 345 30.71 37.67 2.87
N ASP A 346 30.99 37.35 4.15
CA ASP A 346 32.09 36.46 4.55
C ASP A 346 31.72 34.98 4.37
N MET A 347 30.42 34.65 4.51
CA MET A 347 29.90 33.29 4.34
C MET A 347 29.30 33.02 2.94
N ASP A 348 28.56 33.99 2.39
CA ASP A 348 27.78 33.87 1.16
C ASP A 348 28.46 34.52 -0.06
N GLY A 349 29.50 35.34 0.16
CA GLY A 349 30.26 36.05 -0.88
C GLY A 349 29.71 37.44 -1.23
N GLU A 350 30.35 38.12 -2.19
CA GLU A 350 29.88 39.44 -2.66
C GLU A 350 28.48 39.33 -3.28
N TRP A 351 27.55 40.14 -2.80
CA TRP A 351 26.19 40.14 -3.33
C TRP A 351 26.15 40.79 -4.72
N GLU A 352 25.64 40.06 -5.72
CA GLU A 352 25.39 40.57 -7.07
C GLU A 352 23.87 40.60 -7.32
N ALA A 353 23.37 41.72 -7.84
CA ALA A 353 21.96 41.86 -8.18
C ALA A 353 21.55 40.86 -9.28
N PRO A 354 20.33 40.28 -9.20
CA PRO A 354 19.81 39.41 -10.24
C PRO A 354 19.80 40.13 -11.59
N GLN A 355 20.19 39.40 -12.63
CA GLN A 355 20.29 39.91 -14.00
C GLN A 355 18.92 39.79 -14.68
N ILE A 356 18.33 40.93 -15.09
CA ILE A 356 17.09 40.98 -15.85
C ILE A 356 17.38 41.24 -17.33
N ALA A 357 16.50 40.75 -18.22
CA ALA A 357 16.61 41.04 -19.64
C ALA A 357 16.51 42.55 -19.86
N ASN A 358 17.46 43.12 -20.61
CA ASN A 358 17.49 44.56 -20.84
C ASN A 358 16.25 44.98 -21.65
N PRO A 359 15.40 45.89 -21.13
CA PRO A 359 14.14 46.26 -21.80
C PRO A 359 14.37 46.92 -23.18
N LYS A 360 15.56 47.47 -23.43
CA LYS A 360 15.91 47.99 -24.76
C LYS A 360 16.02 46.87 -25.81
N CYS A 361 16.35 45.65 -25.37
CA CYS A 361 16.57 44.48 -26.23
C CYS A 361 15.27 43.83 -26.69
N GLU A 362 14.15 44.04 -25.99
CA GLU A 362 12.82 43.59 -26.43
C GLU A 362 12.38 44.26 -27.74
N SER A 363 12.82 45.50 -27.96
CA SER A 363 12.50 46.27 -29.16
C SER A 363 13.45 46.03 -30.35
N ALA A 364 14.53 45.27 -30.14
CA ALA A 364 15.57 44.99 -31.12
C ALA A 364 15.63 43.48 -31.47
N PRO A 365 16.23 43.09 -32.61
CA PRO A 365 16.42 41.68 -32.97
C PRO A 365 17.34 40.89 -32.01
N GLY A 366 18.14 41.59 -31.21
CA GLY A 366 19.02 41.02 -30.19
C GLY A 366 20.03 42.05 -29.67
N CYS A 367 20.70 41.69 -28.58
CA CYS A 367 21.63 42.54 -27.84
C CYS A 367 22.92 41.80 -27.48
N GLY A 368 23.96 42.54 -27.17
CA GLY A 368 25.27 42.04 -26.77
C GLY A 368 26.12 41.60 -27.97
N VAL A 369 27.25 40.95 -27.68
CA VAL A 369 28.17 40.49 -28.73
C VAL A 369 27.51 39.38 -29.54
N TRP A 370 27.17 39.67 -30.80
CA TRP A 370 26.55 38.67 -31.68
C TRP A 370 27.46 37.45 -31.85
N GLN A 371 26.96 36.29 -31.43
CA GLN A 371 27.58 35.00 -31.68
C GLN A 371 26.91 34.34 -32.89
N ARG A 372 27.72 33.87 -33.84
CA ARG A 372 27.22 33.11 -34.97
C ARG A 372 26.50 31.85 -34.47
N PRO A 373 25.33 31.51 -35.02
CA PRO A 373 24.67 30.25 -34.66
C PRO A 373 25.59 29.09 -35.05
N MET A 374 25.65 28.09 -34.19
CA MET A 374 26.49 26.92 -34.37
C MET A 374 25.66 25.82 -35.03
N ILE A 375 26.05 25.39 -36.23
CA ILE A 375 25.43 24.29 -36.98
C ILE A 375 26.19 22.98 -36.73
N ASP A 376 25.50 21.86 -36.89
CA ASP A 376 26.12 20.54 -36.75
C ASP A 376 27.17 20.33 -37.84
N ASN A 377 28.37 19.94 -37.44
CA ASN A 377 29.48 19.71 -38.35
C ASN A 377 29.27 18.38 -39.10
N PRO A 378 29.11 18.38 -40.43
CA PRO A 378 28.90 17.14 -41.20
C PRO A 378 30.06 16.15 -41.10
N ASN A 379 31.26 16.62 -40.74
CA ASN A 379 32.45 15.80 -40.61
C ASN A 379 32.64 15.25 -39.18
N TYR A 380 31.79 15.63 -38.23
CA TYR A 380 31.88 15.13 -36.86
C TYR A 380 31.43 13.68 -36.78
N LYS A 381 32.38 12.79 -36.48
CA LYS A 381 32.10 11.36 -36.28
C LYS A 381 32.21 10.94 -34.80
N GLY A 382 32.69 11.82 -33.92
CA GLY A 382 32.90 11.54 -32.49
C GLY A 382 34.17 10.73 -32.23
N LYS A 383 34.33 10.18 -31.02
CA LYS A 383 35.48 9.30 -30.70
C LYS A 383 35.27 7.92 -31.33
N TRP A 384 36.28 7.44 -32.06
CA TRP A 384 36.23 6.15 -32.71
C TRP A 384 36.19 5.03 -31.65
N LYS A 385 35.28 4.08 -31.82
CA LYS A 385 35.18 2.89 -30.97
C LYS A 385 35.32 1.66 -31.86
N PRO A 386 36.24 0.73 -31.56
CA PRO A 386 36.34 -0.51 -32.31
C PRO A 386 35.04 -1.32 -32.22
N PRO A 387 34.69 -2.10 -33.26
CA PRO A 387 33.59 -3.04 -33.20
C PRO A 387 33.82 -4.06 -32.08
N MET A 388 32.74 -4.50 -31.43
CA MET A 388 32.81 -5.49 -30.36
C MET A 388 32.69 -6.90 -30.95
N ILE A 389 33.70 -7.73 -30.75
CA ILE A 389 33.73 -9.14 -31.16
C ILE A 389 33.49 -10.06 -29.96
N ASP A 390 32.99 -11.26 -30.21
CA ASP A 390 32.83 -12.27 -29.17
C ASP A 390 34.21 -12.68 -28.64
N ASN A 391 34.35 -12.65 -27.32
CA ASN A 391 35.62 -12.91 -26.66
C ASN A 391 35.97 -14.42 -26.71
N PRO A 392 37.05 -14.83 -27.38
CA PRO A 392 37.44 -16.24 -27.45
C PRO A 392 37.78 -16.84 -26.08
N ASN A 393 38.15 -16.00 -25.11
CA ASN A 393 38.51 -16.40 -23.74
C ASN A 393 37.33 -16.31 -22.75
N TYR A 394 36.10 -16.08 -23.22
CA TYR A 394 34.94 -16.01 -22.34
C TYR A 394 34.68 -17.35 -21.66
N GLN A 395 34.86 -17.40 -20.34
CA GLN A 395 34.70 -18.62 -19.54
C GLN A 395 33.31 -18.72 -18.88
N GLY A 396 32.43 -17.73 -19.12
CA GLY A 396 31.15 -17.61 -18.42
C GLY A 396 31.24 -16.67 -17.23
N ILE A 397 30.09 -16.38 -16.60
CA ILE A 397 30.06 -15.67 -15.32
C ILE A 397 30.58 -16.64 -14.25
N TRP A 398 31.65 -16.25 -13.55
CA TRP A 398 32.26 -17.07 -12.52
C TRP A 398 31.27 -17.26 -11.36
N LYS A 399 31.26 -18.47 -10.79
CA LYS A 399 30.53 -18.78 -9.58
C LYS A 399 31.43 -19.58 -8.64
N PRO A 400 31.38 -19.35 -7.33
CA PRO A 400 32.14 -20.14 -6.36
C PRO A 400 31.81 -21.63 -6.49
N ARG A 401 32.77 -22.49 -6.16
CA ARG A 401 32.53 -23.93 -6.04
C ARG A 401 31.45 -24.21 -4.99
N LYS A 402 30.65 -25.23 -5.22
CA LYS A 402 29.66 -25.70 -4.25
C LYS A 402 30.28 -26.71 -3.30
N ILE A 403 30.18 -26.45 -2.00
CA ILE A 403 30.62 -27.35 -0.93
C ILE A 403 29.41 -27.90 -0.16
N PRO A 404 29.51 -29.12 0.40
CA PRO A 404 28.46 -29.64 1.29
C PRO A 404 28.23 -28.70 2.48
N ASN A 405 26.97 -28.39 2.76
CA ASN A 405 26.60 -27.50 3.85
C ASN A 405 26.75 -28.20 5.21
N PRO A 406 27.64 -27.74 6.11
CA PRO A 406 27.82 -28.34 7.43
C PRO A 406 26.55 -28.24 8.30
N ASP A 407 25.78 -27.17 8.11
CA ASP A 407 24.55 -26.88 8.85
C ASP A 407 23.31 -27.53 8.23
N PHE A 408 23.47 -28.37 7.20
CA PHE A 408 22.36 -29.05 6.56
C PHE A 408 21.56 -29.90 7.54
N PHE A 409 20.26 -29.67 7.63
CA PHE A 409 19.31 -30.54 8.33
C PHE A 409 18.08 -30.75 7.45
N GLU A 410 17.34 -31.81 7.74
CA GLU A 410 16.11 -32.16 7.04
C GLU A 410 15.02 -32.34 8.08
N ASP A 411 14.09 -31.38 8.12
CA ASP A 411 12.82 -31.47 8.83
C ASP A 411 11.68 -31.70 7.84
N LEU A 412 10.90 -32.75 8.08
CA LEU A 412 9.77 -33.15 7.24
C LEU A 412 8.42 -32.75 7.86
N GLU A 413 8.40 -32.40 9.15
CA GLU A 413 7.19 -32.01 9.87
C GLU A 413 7.32 -30.63 10.56
N PRO A 414 7.58 -29.53 9.81
CA PRO A 414 7.67 -28.18 10.37
C PRO A 414 6.43 -27.73 11.15
N PHE A 415 5.27 -28.36 10.90
CA PHE A 415 4.05 -28.15 11.67
C PHE A 415 4.25 -28.32 13.18
N LYS A 416 5.11 -29.25 13.62
CA LYS A 416 5.40 -29.55 15.03
C LYS A 416 6.29 -28.49 15.69
N MET A 417 5.86 -27.24 15.59
CA MET A 417 6.53 -26.08 16.16
C MET A 417 6.24 -25.91 17.66
N THR A 418 6.86 -24.89 18.26
CA THR A 418 6.68 -24.61 19.68
C THR A 418 5.23 -24.24 20.02
N PRO A 419 4.61 -24.86 21.04
CA PRO A 419 3.25 -24.52 21.44
C PRO A 419 3.16 -23.06 21.91
N PHE A 420 1.96 -22.48 21.85
CA PHE A 420 1.70 -21.11 22.29
C PHE A 420 0.61 -21.07 23.37
N SER A 421 0.62 -20.03 24.20
CA SER A 421 -0.28 -19.90 25.36
C SER A 421 -0.96 -18.55 25.52
N ALA A 422 -0.60 -17.57 24.70
CA ALA A 422 -1.26 -16.28 24.67
C ALA A 422 -1.33 -15.74 23.22
N ILE A 423 -2.27 -14.83 22.98
CA ILE A 423 -2.36 -14.01 21.79
C ILE A 423 -1.99 -12.58 22.18
N GLY A 424 -1.24 -11.89 21.33
CA GLY A 424 -0.83 -10.51 21.58
C GLY A 424 -0.85 -9.67 20.31
N LEU A 425 -1.06 -8.39 20.48
CA LEU A 425 -0.98 -7.36 19.45
C LEU A 425 0.17 -6.45 19.86
N GLU A 426 1.25 -6.46 19.09
CA GLU A 426 2.39 -5.55 19.26
C GLU A 426 2.56 -4.81 17.94
N LEU A 427 2.05 -3.59 17.92
CA LEU A 427 1.80 -2.83 16.71
C LEU A 427 2.39 -1.43 16.84
N TRP A 428 2.94 -0.96 15.74
CA TRP A 428 3.23 0.45 15.53
C TRP A 428 2.32 0.93 14.40
N SER A 429 1.70 2.10 14.58
CA SER A 429 0.80 2.68 13.59
C SER A 429 0.89 4.20 13.57
N MET A 430 0.98 4.76 12.38
CA MET A 430 0.87 6.21 12.10
C MET A 430 -0.57 6.69 12.06
N THR A 431 -1.56 5.79 12.04
CA THR A 431 -2.99 6.10 12.00
C THR A 431 -3.70 5.54 13.23
N SER A 432 -4.64 6.31 13.78
CA SER A 432 -5.54 5.86 14.85
C SER A 432 -6.80 5.19 14.30
N ASP A 433 -7.61 4.67 15.22
CA ASP A 433 -8.94 4.09 15.00
C ASP A 433 -8.94 2.78 14.21
N ILE A 434 -7.89 1.95 14.40
CA ILE A 434 -7.89 0.57 13.89
C ILE A 434 -8.77 -0.26 14.83
N PHE A 435 -9.84 -0.83 14.27
CA PHE A 435 -10.82 -1.63 15.00
C PHE A 435 -10.50 -3.11 14.82
N PHE A 436 -10.43 -3.84 15.92
CA PHE A 436 -10.20 -5.28 15.97
C PHE A 436 -11.37 -5.97 16.66
N ASP A 437 -11.81 -7.09 16.11
CA ASP A 437 -12.92 -7.84 16.73
C ASP A 437 -12.92 -9.34 16.36
N ASN A 438 -13.77 -10.12 17.04
CA ASN A 438 -14.09 -11.51 16.78
C ASN A 438 -12.86 -12.42 16.70
N PHE A 439 -11.93 -12.24 17.63
CA PHE A 439 -10.78 -13.12 17.77
C PHE A 439 -11.23 -14.53 18.13
N ILE A 440 -10.84 -15.51 17.32
CA ILE A 440 -11.08 -16.93 17.60
C ILE A 440 -9.84 -17.76 17.25
N VAL A 441 -9.52 -18.70 18.14
CA VAL A 441 -8.50 -19.72 17.95
C VAL A 441 -9.13 -21.08 18.20
N CYS A 442 -9.20 -21.90 17.16
CA CYS A 442 -9.82 -23.23 17.19
C CYS A 442 -9.02 -24.23 16.37
N GLY A 443 -9.34 -25.52 16.50
CA GLY A 443 -8.81 -26.59 15.65
C GLY A 443 -9.86 -27.28 14.78
N ASP A 444 -11.07 -26.73 14.71
CA ASP A 444 -12.15 -27.24 13.85
C ASP A 444 -12.64 -26.11 12.93
N ARG A 445 -12.62 -26.40 11.63
CA ARG A 445 -13.02 -25.45 10.59
C ARG A 445 -14.49 -25.06 10.70
N ARG A 446 -15.38 -26.00 11.03
CA ARG A 446 -16.82 -25.74 11.11
C ARG A 446 -17.15 -24.75 12.22
N VAL A 447 -16.52 -24.90 13.38
CA VAL A 447 -16.74 -24.02 14.54
C VAL A 447 -16.32 -22.58 14.21
N VAL A 448 -15.25 -22.42 13.43
CA VAL A 448 -14.76 -21.10 13.00
C VAL A 448 -15.64 -20.49 11.91
N ASP A 449 -16.11 -21.30 10.95
CA ASP A 449 -17.04 -20.82 9.91
C ASP A 449 -18.39 -20.39 10.51
N ASP A 450 -18.93 -21.15 11.48
CA ASP A 450 -20.16 -20.78 12.19
C ASP A 450 -19.95 -19.46 12.96
N TRP A 451 -18.82 -19.31 13.67
CA TRP A 451 -18.44 -18.05 14.34
C TRP A 451 -18.29 -16.87 13.37
N ALA A 452 -17.66 -17.09 12.22
CA ALA A 452 -17.49 -16.08 11.18
C ALA A 452 -18.83 -15.60 10.64
N ASN A 453 -19.78 -16.51 10.42
CA ASN A 453 -21.11 -16.18 9.91
C ASN A 453 -21.96 -15.46 10.97
N ASP A 454 -21.85 -15.86 12.24
CA ASP A 454 -22.56 -15.23 13.36
C ASP A 454 -22.01 -13.83 13.69
N GLY A 455 -20.71 -13.57 13.50
CA GLY A 455 -20.08 -12.26 13.70
C GLY A 455 -20.01 -11.45 12.40
N TRP A 456 -18.88 -11.54 11.69
CA TRP A 456 -18.62 -10.83 10.43
C TRP A 456 -19.74 -10.97 9.38
N GLY A 457 -20.35 -12.15 9.25
CA GLY A 457 -21.44 -12.38 8.30
C GLY A 457 -22.64 -11.47 8.54
N LEU A 458 -22.98 -11.19 9.81
CA LEU A 458 -24.01 -10.22 10.17
C LEU A 458 -23.59 -8.80 9.82
N LYS A 459 -22.33 -8.43 10.08
CA LYS A 459 -21.78 -7.10 9.74
C LYS A 459 -21.85 -6.84 8.25
N LYS A 460 -21.34 -7.78 7.45
CA LYS A 460 -21.40 -7.71 5.99
C LYS A 460 -22.83 -7.66 5.46
N ALA A 461 -23.76 -8.40 6.06
CA ALA A 461 -25.16 -8.35 5.69
C ALA A 461 -25.81 -7.00 6.03
N ALA A 462 -25.45 -6.39 7.16
CA ALA A 462 -25.90 -5.06 7.55
C ALA A 462 -25.31 -3.97 6.66
N ASP A 463 -24.02 -4.05 6.32
CA ASP A 463 -23.36 -3.14 5.40
C ASP A 463 -23.98 -3.23 4.00
N GLY A 464 -24.17 -4.45 3.48
CA GLY A 464 -24.83 -4.65 2.18
C GLY A 464 -26.32 -4.26 2.16
N ALA A 465 -27.02 -4.30 3.29
CA ALA A 465 -28.40 -3.81 3.40
C ALA A 465 -28.49 -2.29 3.55
N ALA A 466 -27.43 -1.66 4.07
CA ALA A 466 -27.30 -0.22 4.21
C ALA A 466 -26.76 0.44 2.93
N GLU A 467 -26.02 -0.30 2.09
CA GLU A 467 -25.61 0.18 0.77
C GLU A 467 -26.86 0.45 -0.09
N PRO A 468 -26.99 1.68 -0.63
CA PRO A 468 -28.11 1.98 -1.49
C PRO A 468 -28.05 1.05 -2.70
N GLY A 469 -29.15 0.37 -3.01
CA GLY A 469 -29.24 -0.42 -4.23
C GLY A 469 -28.97 0.45 -5.47
N VAL A 470 -28.81 -0.15 -6.66
CA VAL A 470 -28.47 0.57 -7.91
C VAL A 470 -29.29 1.86 -8.12
N VAL A 471 -30.59 1.83 -7.76
CA VAL A 471 -31.47 3.01 -7.82
C VAL A 471 -31.10 4.08 -6.80
N GLY A 472 -30.75 3.70 -5.57
CA GLY A 472 -30.29 4.62 -4.53
C GLY A 472 -28.93 5.25 -4.88
N GLN A 473 -27.99 4.47 -5.42
CA GLN A 473 -26.71 5.00 -5.92
C GLN A 473 -26.92 6.00 -7.07
N MET A 474 -27.87 5.72 -7.96
CA MET A 474 -28.23 6.66 -9.02
C MET A 474 -28.82 7.95 -8.43
N ILE A 475 -29.70 7.86 -7.43
CA ILE A 475 -30.30 9.03 -6.76
C ILE A 475 -29.23 9.87 -6.05
N GLU A 476 -28.37 9.23 -5.24
CA GLU A 476 -27.28 9.90 -4.51
C GLU A 476 -26.28 10.57 -5.47
N ALA A 477 -25.87 9.88 -6.54
CA ALA A 477 -25.04 10.48 -7.58
C ALA A 477 -25.71 11.67 -8.27
N ALA A 478 -27.04 11.65 -8.43
CA ALA A 478 -27.79 12.75 -9.03
C ALA A 478 -28.07 13.91 -8.05
N GLU A 479 -28.01 13.66 -6.74
CA GLU A 479 -27.98 14.70 -5.71
C GLU A 479 -26.63 15.43 -5.70
N GLU A 480 -25.51 14.70 -5.81
CA GLU A 480 -24.18 15.32 -5.97
C GLU A 480 -24.01 16.03 -7.30
N ARG A 481 -24.61 15.50 -8.38
CA ARG A 481 -24.49 16.02 -9.75
C ARG A 481 -25.87 16.19 -10.39
N PRO A 482 -26.53 17.34 -10.21
CA PRO A 482 -27.92 17.56 -10.65
C PRO A 482 -28.19 17.31 -12.15
N TRP A 483 -27.18 17.43 -13.02
CA TRP A 483 -27.34 17.16 -14.46
C TRP A 483 -27.59 15.67 -14.77
N LEU A 484 -27.23 14.76 -13.87
CA LEU A 484 -27.50 13.33 -14.04
C LEU A 484 -29.00 13.02 -14.03
N TRP A 485 -29.84 13.82 -13.37
CA TRP A 485 -31.30 13.70 -13.45
C TRP A 485 -31.81 13.86 -14.88
N VAL A 486 -31.24 14.80 -15.64
CA VAL A 486 -31.61 15.01 -17.05
C VAL A 486 -31.22 13.79 -17.89
N VAL A 487 -30.05 13.22 -17.63
CA VAL A 487 -29.57 12.00 -18.30
C VAL A 487 -30.49 10.82 -17.98
N TYR A 488 -30.83 10.60 -16.72
CA TYR A 488 -31.72 9.50 -16.31
C TYR A 488 -33.14 9.64 -16.87
N ILE A 489 -33.68 10.86 -16.87
CA ILE A 489 -34.99 11.13 -17.48
C ILE A 489 -34.92 10.86 -18.98
N LEU A 490 -33.88 11.29 -19.68
CA LEU A 490 -33.73 11.04 -21.11
C LEU A 490 -33.56 9.54 -21.42
N THR A 491 -32.74 8.83 -20.67
CA THR A 491 -32.50 7.40 -20.89
C THR A 491 -33.71 6.52 -20.60
N VAL A 492 -34.63 6.94 -19.73
CA VAL A 492 -35.86 6.20 -19.44
C VAL A 492 -37.02 6.69 -20.30
N ALA A 493 -37.24 8.01 -20.39
CA ALA A 493 -38.39 8.58 -21.10
C ALA A 493 -38.29 8.42 -22.62
N LEU A 494 -37.09 8.52 -23.20
CA LEU A 494 -36.92 8.40 -24.65
C LEU A 494 -37.27 6.99 -25.19
N PRO A 495 -36.77 5.87 -24.61
CA PRO A 495 -37.22 4.55 -25.03
C PRO A 495 -38.69 4.28 -24.70
N VAL A 496 -39.23 4.76 -23.57
CA VAL A 496 -40.67 4.60 -23.27
C VAL A 496 -41.52 5.36 -24.30
N PHE A 497 -41.13 6.58 -24.66
CA PHE A 497 -41.79 7.39 -25.67
C PHE A 497 -41.72 6.73 -27.05
N LEU A 498 -40.56 6.19 -27.44
CA LEU A 498 -40.40 5.43 -28.68
C LEU A 498 -41.26 4.16 -28.66
N VAL A 499 -41.33 3.42 -27.55
CA VAL A 499 -42.20 2.24 -27.43
C VAL A 499 -43.68 2.63 -27.56
N ILE A 500 -44.13 3.73 -26.94
CA ILE A 500 -45.52 4.20 -27.07
C ILE A 500 -45.81 4.64 -28.52
N LEU A 501 -44.89 5.36 -29.16
CA LEU A 501 -45.04 5.76 -30.56
C LEU A 501 -45.11 4.56 -31.50
N PHE A 502 -44.17 3.61 -31.38
CA PHE A 502 -44.05 2.51 -32.33
C PHE A 502 -44.97 1.31 -32.01
N CYS A 503 -45.32 1.07 -30.74
CA CYS A 503 -46.19 -0.06 -30.35
C CYS A 503 -47.64 0.35 -30.05
N CYS A 504 -47.92 1.58 -29.60
CA CYS A 504 -49.28 2.00 -29.23
C CYS A 504 -49.95 2.92 -30.28
N SER A 505 -49.19 3.51 -31.20
CA SER A 505 -49.76 4.34 -32.29
C SER A 505 -49.98 3.56 -33.60
N GLY A 506 -49.66 2.26 -33.61
CA GLY A 506 -49.99 1.34 -34.69
C GLY A 506 -51.42 0.79 -34.57
N LYS A 507 -52.43 1.63 -34.78
CA LYS A 507 -53.78 1.21 -35.16
C LYS A 507 -54.33 2.12 -36.25
#